data_AF-A4Y3K1-F1
#
_entry.id   AF-A4Y3K1-F1
#
_cell.length_a   1.000
_cell.length_b   1.000
_cell.length_c   1.000
_cell.angle_alpha   90.00
_cell.angle_beta   90.00
_cell.angle_gamma   90.00
#
_symmetry.space_group_name_H-M   'P 1'
#
loop_
_entity.id
_entity.type
_entity.pdbx_description
1 polymer ?
#
loop_
_entity_poly.entity_id
_entity_poly.type
_entity_poly.pdbx_seq_one_letter_code
_entity_poly.pdbx_strand_id
1 'polypeptide(L)'
;MHALAASNAKSPHGVKMKKIAFITLAAIALVGCNQKAQIDQSKMCIYSTDEEAKQCKSGEMSWFKPSRWGNEQLPLNVAGAYCDFNYEVMYNNSGVICVFTDKRLLLVN
;
A
#
# COMPACT_ATOMS: atom_id res chain seq x y z
N MET A 1 -58.08 -23.24 -6.30
CA MET A 1 -58.71 -24.29 -5.47
C MET A 1 -58.26 -25.63 -6.01
N HIS A 2 -57.40 -26.34 -5.30
CA HIS A 2 -57.46 -27.79 -5.09
C HIS A 2 -56.47 -28.09 -3.97
N ALA A 3 -57.05 -28.47 -2.84
CA ALA A 3 -56.36 -28.91 -1.65
C ALA A 3 -56.30 -30.44 -1.63
N LEU A 4 -55.38 -30.97 -0.81
CA LEU A 4 -55.37 -32.31 -0.20
C LEU A 4 -54.91 -33.46 -1.13
N ALA A 5 -54.13 -34.47 -0.71
CA ALA A 5 -53.62 -34.86 0.59
C ALA A 5 -52.38 -35.78 0.45
N ALA A 6 -51.76 -36.02 1.60
CA ALA A 6 -50.52 -36.72 1.89
C ALA A 6 -50.40 -38.17 1.41
N SER A 7 -49.16 -38.61 1.20
CA SER A 7 -48.74 -39.99 1.47
C SER A 7 -47.56 -39.97 2.45
N ASN A 8 -47.66 -40.80 3.47
CA ASN A 8 -46.82 -40.83 4.66
C ASN A 8 -45.74 -41.91 4.42
N ALA A 9 -44.46 -41.53 4.37
CA ALA A 9 -43.35 -42.48 4.23
C ALA A 9 -42.34 -42.31 5.37
N LYS A 10 -42.20 -43.41 6.10
CA LYS A 10 -41.45 -43.64 7.32
C LYS A 10 -39.95 -43.40 7.12
N SER A 11 -39.37 -42.64 8.04
CA SER A 11 -37.92 -42.45 8.21
C SER A 11 -37.17 -43.78 8.41
N PRO A 12 -35.97 -43.90 7.83
CA PRO A 12 -34.93 -44.66 8.49
C PRO A 12 -33.64 -43.83 8.62
N HIS A 13 -33.24 -43.72 9.89
CA HIS A 13 -31.88 -44.03 10.33
C HIS A 13 -30.75 -43.06 9.97
N GLY A 14 -30.55 -42.09 10.89
CA GLY A 14 -29.37 -42.10 11.76
C GLY A 14 -28.00 -42.24 11.09
N VAL A 15 -27.48 -41.13 10.58
CA VAL A 15 -26.06 -41.01 10.23
C VAL A 15 -25.24 -40.98 11.52
N LYS A 16 -24.41 -42.00 11.74
CA LYS A 16 -23.47 -42.10 12.87
C LYS A 16 -22.47 -40.94 12.83
N MET A 17 -22.56 -40.06 13.83
CA MET A 17 -21.60 -39.00 14.13
C MET A 17 -20.22 -39.60 14.43
N LYS A 18 -19.34 -39.64 13.42
CA LYS A 18 -17.97 -40.12 13.55
C LYS A 18 -17.01 -38.99 13.19
N LYS A 19 -16.56 -38.28 14.23
CA LYS A 19 -15.38 -37.40 14.30
C LYS A 19 -15.02 -36.66 13.00
N ILE A 20 -15.83 -35.69 12.58
CA ILE A 20 -15.34 -34.63 11.69
C ILE A 20 -14.83 -33.52 12.61
N ALA A 21 -13.61 -33.74 13.08
CA ALA A 21 -12.87 -32.82 13.93
C ALA A 21 -12.19 -31.74 13.05
N PHE A 22 -12.56 -30.48 13.29
CA PHE A 22 -11.69 -29.30 13.26
C PHE A 22 -10.72 -29.10 12.07
N ILE A 23 -11.22 -28.73 10.88
CA ILE A 23 -10.37 -28.12 9.83
C ILE A 23 -11.09 -26.93 9.18
N THR A 24 -11.35 -25.86 9.94
CA THR A 24 -11.79 -24.57 9.36
C THR A 24 -11.22 -23.33 10.06
N LEU A 25 -10.26 -23.47 10.99
CA LEU A 25 -9.71 -22.32 11.74
C LEU A 25 -8.38 -21.76 11.19
N ALA A 26 -7.86 -22.30 10.09
CA ALA A 26 -6.56 -21.87 9.54
C ALA A 26 -6.65 -20.73 8.49
N ALA A 27 -7.84 -20.38 8.01
CA ALA A 27 -7.98 -19.44 6.89
C ALA A 27 -7.93 -17.94 7.28
N ILE A 28 -8.00 -17.60 8.57
CA ILE A 28 -8.03 -16.19 9.04
C ILE A 28 -6.60 -15.64 9.29
N ALA A 29 -5.56 -16.48 9.22
CA ALA A 29 -4.19 -16.05 9.54
C ALA A 29 -3.51 -15.17 8.46
N LEU A 30 -4.17 -14.87 7.33
CA LEU A 30 -3.57 -14.15 6.20
C LEU A 30 -4.10 -12.72 6.00
N VAL A 31 -4.88 -12.18 6.95
CA VAL A 31 -5.23 -10.75 6.91
C VAL A 31 -4.03 -9.94 7.39
N GLY A 32 -3.01 -9.82 6.55
CA GLY A 32 -1.91 -8.89 6.76
C GLY A 32 -2.47 -7.48 6.76
N CYS A 33 -2.66 -6.88 7.94
CA CYS A 33 -2.99 -5.48 8.08
C CYS A 33 -1.83 -4.63 7.56
N ASN A 34 -1.83 -4.35 6.26
CA ASN A 34 -0.88 -3.47 5.61
C ASN A 34 -1.32 -2.00 5.83
N GLN A 35 -1.36 -1.58 7.10
CA GLN A 35 -1.69 -0.20 7.47
C GLN A 35 -0.46 0.68 7.19
N LYS A 36 -0.32 1.14 5.94
CA LYS A 36 0.60 2.24 5.64
C LYS A 36 0.15 3.46 6.45
N ALA A 37 1.11 4.20 7.01
CA ALA A 37 0.79 5.41 7.75
C ALA A 37 0.02 6.37 6.82
N GLN A 38 -1.00 7.03 7.38
CA GLN A 38 -1.77 8.00 6.62
C GLN A 38 -0.90 9.24 6.35
N ILE A 39 -0.59 9.49 5.08
CA ILE A 39 0.14 10.68 4.64
C ILE A 39 -0.84 11.84 4.47
N ASP A 40 -0.51 13.02 5.00
CA ASP A 40 -1.27 14.25 4.77
C ASP A 40 -1.21 14.65 3.28
N GLN A 41 -2.34 14.53 2.58
CA GLN A 41 -2.47 14.84 1.16
C GLN A 41 -2.70 16.34 0.89
N SER A 42 -2.86 17.17 1.93
CA SER A 42 -3.15 18.61 1.79
C SER A 42 -1.90 19.48 1.62
N LYS A 43 -0.71 18.90 1.79
CA LYS A 43 0.58 19.60 1.74
C LYS A 43 1.55 18.86 0.84
N MET A 44 2.45 19.61 0.22
CA MET A 44 3.51 19.08 -0.63
C MET A 44 4.74 19.97 -0.54
N CYS A 45 5.89 19.39 -0.22
CA CYS A 45 7.18 20.06 -0.33
C CYS A 45 7.63 20.07 -1.79
N ILE A 46 7.77 21.25 -2.40
CA ILE A 46 8.24 21.39 -3.78
C ILE A 46 9.66 21.93 -3.75
N TYR A 47 10.58 21.24 -4.44
CA TYR A 47 11.99 21.61 -4.46
C TYR A 47 12.62 21.32 -5.83
N SER A 48 13.74 21.97 -6.10
CA SER A 48 14.48 21.87 -7.36
C SER A 48 15.99 21.70 -7.14
N THR A 49 16.48 21.87 -5.90
CA THR A 49 17.87 21.62 -5.50
C THR A 49 17.94 20.80 -4.20
N ASP A 50 19.13 20.28 -3.91
CA ASP A 50 19.39 19.51 -2.70
C ASP A 50 19.29 20.37 -1.43
N GLU A 51 19.63 21.66 -1.52
CA GLU A 51 19.46 22.63 -0.43
C GLU A 51 17.98 22.90 -0.12
N GLU A 52 17.13 22.99 -1.14
CA GLU A 52 15.68 23.11 -0.97
C GLU A 52 15.09 21.82 -0.39
N ALA A 53 15.59 20.65 -0.83
CA ALA A 53 15.17 19.35 -0.31
C ALA A 53 15.43 19.20 1.20
N LYS A 54 16.53 19.78 1.73
CA LYS A 54 16.85 19.78 3.17
C LYS A 54 15.81 20.52 4.03
N GLN A 55 14.91 21.30 3.42
CA GLN A 55 13.82 21.99 4.12
C GLN A 55 12.55 21.13 4.22
N CYS A 56 12.46 20.03 3.46
CA CYS A 56 11.35 19.09 3.54
C CYS A 56 11.42 18.24 4.81
N LYS A 57 10.26 17.78 5.28
CA LYS A 57 10.07 16.98 6.49
C LYS A 57 9.87 15.51 6.15
N SER A 58 10.56 14.64 6.87
CA SER A 58 10.40 13.18 6.74
C SER A 58 8.92 12.79 6.92
N GLY A 59 8.38 12.03 5.97
CA GLY A 59 6.99 11.54 5.98
C GLY A 59 5.96 12.44 5.28
N GLU A 60 6.32 13.62 4.75
CA GLU A 60 5.40 14.44 3.95
C GLU A 60 5.50 14.15 2.45
N MET A 61 4.45 14.49 1.68
CA MET A 61 4.52 14.42 0.22
C MET A 61 5.53 15.43 -0.31
N SER A 62 6.30 15.03 -1.32
CA SER A 62 7.29 15.88 -1.94
C SER A 62 7.27 15.77 -3.46
N TRP A 63 7.64 16.85 -4.13
CA TRP A 63 7.79 16.92 -5.58
C TRP A 63 9.10 17.61 -5.93
N PHE A 64 10.04 16.84 -6.44
CA PHE A 64 11.18 17.38 -7.15
C PHE A 64 10.75 17.88 -8.52
N LYS A 65 10.89 19.18 -8.76
CA LYS A 65 10.49 19.86 -9.98
C LYS A 65 11.71 20.60 -10.57
N PRO A 66 12.49 19.94 -11.46
CA PRO A 66 13.64 20.59 -12.06
C PRO A 66 13.19 21.77 -12.94
N SER A 67 13.95 22.86 -12.92
CA SER A 67 13.67 24.05 -13.74
C SER A 67 13.81 23.77 -15.24
N ARG A 68 14.64 22.78 -15.61
CA ARG A 68 14.85 22.29 -16.97
C ARG A 68 15.15 20.80 -16.92
N TRP A 69 14.64 20.05 -17.89
CA TRP A 69 15.10 18.68 -18.12
C TRP A 69 16.52 18.72 -18.72
N GLY A 70 17.36 17.75 -18.33
CA GLY A 70 18.74 17.69 -18.82
C GLY A 70 19.45 16.35 -18.62
N ASN A 71 18.96 15.48 -17.73
CA ASN A 71 19.57 14.19 -17.47
C ASN A 71 18.50 13.16 -17.05
N GLU A 72 18.43 12.02 -17.74
CA GLU A 72 17.51 10.93 -17.41
C GLU A 72 17.83 10.26 -16.06
N GLN A 73 19.08 10.35 -15.59
CA GLN A 73 19.45 9.83 -14.28
C GLN A 73 18.99 10.73 -13.14
N LEU A 74 18.72 12.01 -13.41
CA LEU A 74 18.42 12.98 -12.35
C LEU A 74 17.16 12.60 -11.54
N PRO A 75 16.00 12.25 -12.16
CA PRO A 75 14.85 11.76 -11.41
C PRO A 75 15.16 10.50 -10.58
N LEU A 76 15.97 9.57 -11.11
CA LEU A 76 16.34 8.36 -10.38
C LEU A 76 17.26 8.65 -9.18
N ASN A 77 18.20 9.58 -9.34
CA ASN A 77 19.08 10.03 -8.26
C ASN A 77 18.28 10.69 -7.14
N VAL A 78 17.35 11.56 -7.50
CA VAL A 78 16.43 12.21 -6.55
C VAL A 78 15.56 11.17 -5.83
N ALA A 79 15.01 10.19 -6.55
CA ALA A 79 14.26 9.11 -5.94
C ALA A 79 15.12 8.30 -4.95
N GLY A 80 16.34 7.98 -5.36
CA GLY A 80 17.33 7.27 -4.55
C GLY A 80 17.79 8.05 -3.31
N ALA A 81 17.80 9.38 -3.37
CA ALA A 81 18.18 10.25 -2.27
C ALA A 81 17.02 10.48 -1.29
N TYR A 82 15.84 10.82 -1.81
CA TYR A 82 14.81 11.50 -1.01
C TYR A 82 13.50 10.72 -0.87
N CYS A 83 13.25 9.65 -1.63
CA CYS A 83 11.94 8.98 -1.62
C CYS A 83 11.88 7.74 -0.73
N ASP A 84 10.97 7.71 0.24
CA ASP A 84 10.68 6.50 1.02
C ASP A 84 10.01 5.43 0.14
N PHE A 85 10.79 4.41 -0.24
CA PHE A 85 10.35 3.29 -1.09
C PHE A 85 9.37 2.32 -0.41
N ASN A 86 8.99 2.54 0.86
CA ASN A 86 7.82 1.88 1.45
C ASN A 86 6.50 2.44 0.86
N TYR A 87 6.56 3.60 0.19
CA TYR A 87 5.44 4.25 -0.49
C TYR A 87 5.66 4.24 -2.01
N GLU A 88 4.61 4.64 -2.74
CA GLU A 88 4.70 4.77 -4.19
C GLU A 88 5.63 5.92 -4.58
N VAL A 89 6.39 5.71 -5.64
CA VAL A 89 7.29 6.71 -6.23
C VAL A 89 6.92 6.86 -7.70
N MET A 90 6.49 8.06 -8.08
CA MET A 90 6.21 8.42 -9.47
C MET A 90 7.35 9.27 -10.00
N TYR A 91 7.84 8.97 -11.20
CA TYR A 91 8.89 9.76 -11.82
C TYR A 91 8.77 9.76 -13.34
N ASN A 92 9.25 10.82 -13.97
CA ASN A 92 9.45 10.96 -15.41
C ASN A 92 10.40 12.14 -15.67
N ASN A 93 10.49 12.58 -16.91
CA ASN A 93 11.35 13.69 -17.33
C ASN A 93 10.96 15.05 -16.70
N SER A 94 9.78 15.14 -16.07
CA SER A 94 9.29 16.31 -15.35
C SER A 94 9.62 16.30 -13.85
N GLY A 95 10.25 15.24 -13.33
CA GLY A 95 10.69 15.15 -11.93
C GLY A 95 10.23 13.90 -11.19
N VAL A 96 10.10 14.02 -9.85
CA VAL A 96 9.79 12.90 -8.94
C VAL A 96 8.77 13.32 -7.90
N ILE A 97 7.73 12.51 -7.69
CA ILE A 97 6.74 12.67 -6.61
C ILE A 97 6.79 11.45 -5.70
N CYS A 98 6.96 11.67 -4.40
CA CYS A 98 7.05 10.61 -3.40
C CYS A 98 6.90 11.14 -1.97
N VAL A 99 6.80 10.21 -1.01
CA VAL A 99 6.96 10.53 0.42
C VAL A 99 8.44 10.82 0.71
N PHE A 100 8.73 11.96 1.31
CA PHE A 100 10.10 12.37 1.61
C PHE A 100 10.70 11.57 2.77
N THR A 101 12.00 11.29 2.69
CA THR A 101 12.78 10.78 3.82
C THR A 101 14.15 11.45 3.90
N ASP A 102 14.53 11.76 5.13
CA ASP A 102 15.82 12.35 5.50
C ASP A 102 16.92 11.30 5.79
N LYS A 103 16.57 10.00 5.84
CA LYS A 103 17.47 8.90 6.21
C LYS A 103 18.74 8.79 5.35
N ARG A 104 18.71 9.37 4.15
CA ARG A 104 19.80 9.31 3.16
C ARG A 104 20.41 10.69 2.84
N LEU A 105 20.04 11.75 3.55
CA LEU A 105 20.64 13.08 3.33
C LEU A 105 22.16 13.08 3.49
N LEU A 106 22.68 12.20 4.34
CA LEU A 106 24.11 12.01 4.60
C LEU A 106 24.88 11.48 3.37
N LEU A 107 24.18 10.89 2.40
CA LEU A 107 24.73 10.32 1.18
C LEU A 107 24.71 11.31 0.02
N VAL A 108 24.06 12.45 0.19
CA VAL A 108 23.94 13.52 -0.80
C VAL A 108 24.79 14.68 -0.31
N ASN A 109 25.82 15.01 -1.10
CA ASN A 109 26.93 15.87 -0.68
C ASN A 109 26.63 17.35 -0.91
#